data_AF-A0A3S2CHG3-F1
#
_entry.id   AF-A0A3S2CHG3-F1
#
_cell.length_a   1.000
_cell.length_b   1.000
_cell.length_c   1.000
_cell.angle_alpha   90.00
_cell.angle_beta   90.00
_cell.angle_gamma   90.00
#
_symmetry.space_group_name_H-M   'P 1'
#
loop_
_entity.id
_entity.type
_entity.pdbx_description
1 polymer ?
#
loop_
_entity_poly.entity_id
_entity_poly.type
_entity_poly.pdbx_seq_one_letter_code
_entity_poly.pdbx_strand_id
1 'polypeptide(L)'
;MTAELSAGATDRADVPARALLLLPLTVACGVFMTSLDQNVVVTALPGISESLGRPPSQLGLLITVYVASLIISMPLGGWAADRFGLRNVYCFALLVFAASSALCGLSNDIRMLVGARALQGFGGALMGTLGQVVILSTFPRSRTLKINMYISLAGQSGPLVGPLVGGALTTYI
;
A
#
# COMPACT_ATOMS: atom_id res chain seq x y z
N MET A 1 -8.29 42.82 -17.46
CA MET A 1 -8.41 41.35 -17.33
C MET A 1 -7.13 40.67 -17.82
N THR A 2 -5.98 41.08 -17.30
CA THR A 2 -4.64 40.64 -17.75
C THR A 2 -3.68 40.40 -16.57
N ALA A 3 -4.12 40.59 -15.33
CA ALA A 3 -3.30 40.42 -14.12
C ALA A 3 -3.45 39.04 -13.44
N GLU A 4 -4.55 38.31 -13.70
CA GLU A 4 -4.83 37.00 -13.07
C GLU A 4 -4.01 35.84 -13.69
N LEU A 5 -3.42 36.03 -14.88
CA LEU A 5 -2.61 35.00 -15.55
C LEU A 5 -1.16 34.92 -15.04
N SER A 6 -0.71 35.90 -14.25
CA SER A 6 0.67 35.94 -13.75
C SER A 6 0.83 35.39 -12.32
N ALA A 7 -0.25 35.09 -11.61
CA ALA A 7 -0.19 34.64 -10.21
C ALA A 7 -0.04 33.11 -10.04
N GLY A 8 -0.21 32.32 -11.11
CA GLY A 8 -0.12 30.85 -11.06
C GLY A 8 1.23 30.25 -11.45
N ALA A 9 2.18 31.07 -11.91
CA ALA A 9 3.41 30.61 -12.56
C ALA A 9 4.69 30.78 -11.73
N THR A 10 4.63 31.47 -10.59
CA THR A 10 5.82 31.99 -9.88
C THR A 10 6.07 31.44 -8.47
N ASP A 11 5.42 30.34 -8.05
CA ASP A 11 5.64 29.78 -6.69
C ASP A 11 5.68 28.23 -6.61
N ARG A 12 6.16 27.55 -7.67
CA ARG A 12 6.62 26.14 -7.55
C ARG A 12 8.14 26.09 -7.63
N ALA A 13 8.79 26.83 -6.74
CA ALA A 13 10.23 26.84 -6.57
C ALA A 13 10.78 25.40 -6.51
N ASP A 14 11.57 25.05 -7.53
CA ASP A 14 12.58 23.99 -7.54
C ASP A 14 12.30 22.74 -6.69
N VAL A 15 11.20 22.02 -6.97
CA VAL A 15 11.12 20.63 -6.51
C VAL A 15 12.31 19.90 -7.16
N PRO A 16 13.31 19.47 -6.39
CA PRO A 16 14.56 19.00 -6.97
C PRO A 16 14.25 17.80 -7.88
N ALA A 17 14.92 17.68 -9.03
CA ALA A 17 14.61 16.63 -10.03
C ALA A 17 14.53 15.22 -9.41
N ARG A 18 15.32 14.97 -8.37
CA ARG A 18 15.24 13.77 -7.53
C ARG A 18 13.89 13.57 -6.84
N ALA A 19 13.28 14.59 -6.24
CA ALA A 19 11.99 14.48 -5.56
C ALA A 19 10.83 14.26 -6.56
N LEU A 20 10.92 14.85 -7.75
CA LEU A 20 9.98 14.58 -8.86
C LEU A 20 10.00 13.11 -9.31
N LEU A 21 11.08 12.38 -9.05
CA LEU A 21 11.25 10.96 -9.40
C LEU A 21 11.00 10.03 -8.20
N LEU A 22 11.53 10.39 -7.03
CA LEU A 22 11.46 9.59 -5.80
C LEU A 22 10.04 9.54 -5.20
N LEU A 23 9.28 10.63 -5.25
CA LEU A 23 7.90 10.64 -4.72
C LEU A 23 6.99 9.64 -5.45
N PRO A 24 6.84 9.68 -6.80
CA PRO A 24 6.04 8.68 -7.50
C PRO A 24 6.62 7.27 -7.41
N LEU A 25 7.94 7.12 -7.31
CA LEU A 25 8.57 5.81 -7.12
C LEU A 25 8.22 5.19 -5.75
N THR A 26 8.29 5.97 -4.67
CA THR A 26 7.93 5.50 -3.32
C THR A 26 6.45 5.13 -3.23
N VAL A 27 5.57 5.93 -3.83
CA VAL A 27 4.13 5.63 -3.94
C VAL A 27 3.88 4.38 -4.76
N ALA A 28 4.53 4.25 -5.93
CA ALA A 28 4.43 3.06 -6.77
C ALA A 28 4.90 1.80 -6.04
N CYS A 29 6.00 1.88 -5.30
CA CYS A 29 6.50 0.78 -4.47
C CYS A 29 5.49 0.38 -3.39
N GLY A 30 4.87 1.36 -2.70
CA GLY A 30 3.84 1.08 -1.73
C GLY A 30 2.62 0.37 -2.31
N VAL A 31 2.12 0.86 -3.45
CA VAL A 31 1.00 0.23 -4.17
C VAL A 31 1.37 -1.19 -4.62
N PHE A 32 2.56 -1.38 -5.18
CA PHE A 32 3.08 -2.70 -5.56
C PHE A 32 3.14 -3.65 -4.36
N MET A 33 3.72 -3.22 -3.23
CA MET A 33 3.84 -4.05 -2.02
C MET A 33 2.48 -4.48 -1.48
N THR A 34 1.52 -3.54 -1.39
CA THR A 34 0.16 -3.85 -0.92
C THR A 34 -0.56 -4.82 -1.86
N SER A 35 -0.37 -4.68 -3.17
CA SER A 35 -0.97 -5.57 -4.16
C SER A 35 -0.31 -6.95 -4.16
N LEU A 36 1.01 -7.02 -4.04
CA LEU A 36 1.76 -8.28 -3.94
C LEU A 36 1.30 -9.08 -2.72
N ASP A 37 1.20 -8.44 -1.55
CA ASP A 37 0.76 -9.10 -0.31
C ASP A 37 -0.64 -9.74 -0.43
N GLN A 38 -1.61 -9.00 -0.99
CA GLN A 38 -2.96 -9.52 -1.21
C GLN A 38 -2.94 -10.79 -2.07
N ASN A 39 -2.10 -10.84 -3.09
CA ASN A 39 -2.03 -11.99 -4.00
C ASN A 39 -1.27 -13.16 -3.41
N VAL A 40 -0.13 -12.92 -2.72
CA VAL A 40 0.67 -13.97 -2.08
C VAL A 40 -0.16 -14.74 -1.05
N VAL A 41 -1.06 -14.08 -0.34
CA VAL A 41 -1.89 -14.74 0.70
C VAL A 41 -2.94 -15.64 0.09
N VAL A 42 -3.55 -15.20 -1.02
CA VAL A 42 -4.54 -16.01 -1.74
C VAL A 42 -3.89 -17.28 -2.28
N THR A 43 -2.65 -17.20 -2.75
CA THR A 43 -1.92 -18.36 -3.29
C THR A 43 -1.31 -19.24 -2.20
N ALA A 44 -0.87 -18.66 -1.09
CA ALA A 44 -0.34 -19.39 0.06
C ALA A 44 -1.44 -19.97 0.97
N LEU A 45 -2.71 -19.63 0.74
CA LEU A 45 -3.83 -20.03 1.62
C LEU A 45 -3.90 -21.55 1.87
N PRO A 46 -3.67 -22.44 0.86
CA PRO A 46 -3.61 -23.88 1.09
C PRO A 46 -2.45 -24.29 2.02
N GLY A 47 -1.25 -23.73 1.86
CA GLY A 47 -0.11 -24.01 2.74
C GLY A 47 -0.30 -23.46 4.16
N ILE A 48 -0.97 -22.31 4.30
CA ILE A 48 -1.39 -21.77 5.60
C ILE A 48 -2.42 -22.72 6.26
N SER A 49 -3.35 -23.26 5.47
CA SER A 49 -4.34 -24.24 5.94
C SER A 49 -3.70 -25.51 6.49
N GLU A 50 -2.71 -26.04 5.78
CA GLU A 50 -1.97 -27.24 6.17
C GLU A 50 -1.12 -26.99 7.42
N SER A 51 -0.36 -25.89 7.47
CA SER A 51 0.52 -25.57 8.60
C SER A 51 -0.24 -25.27 9.91
N LEU A 52 -1.43 -24.66 9.83
CA LEU A 52 -2.28 -24.38 11.00
C LEU A 52 -3.28 -25.52 11.32
N GLY A 53 -3.36 -26.57 10.49
CA GLY A 53 -4.31 -27.66 10.65
C GLY A 53 -5.78 -27.21 10.65
N ARG A 54 -6.09 -26.12 9.94
CA ARG A 54 -7.41 -25.45 9.96
C ARG A 54 -8.02 -25.45 8.56
N PRO A 55 -9.34 -25.65 8.41
CA PRO A 55 -9.97 -25.66 7.09
C PRO A 55 -9.86 -24.28 6.40
N PRO A 56 -9.70 -24.22 5.06
CA PRO A 56 -9.55 -22.96 4.31
C PRO A 56 -10.71 -21.98 4.52
N SER A 57 -11.90 -22.50 4.82
CA SER A 57 -13.09 -21.69 5.12
C SER A 57 -12.89 -20.79 6.36
N GLN A 58 -12.07 -21.19 7.33
CA GLN A 58 -11.73 -20.35 8.49
C GLN A 58 -10.63 -19.33 8.18
N LEU A 59 -9.80 -19.59 7.16
CA LEU A 59 -8.73 -18.68 6.73
C LEU A 59 -9.23 -17.56 5.80
N GLY A 60 -10.42 -17.70 5.21
CA GLY A 60 -11.06 -16.60 4.47
C GLY A 60 -11.20 -15.31 5.30
N LEU A 61 -11.31 -15.44 6.62
CA LEU A 61 -11.36 -14.31 7.55
C LEU A 61 -10.11 -13.42 7.48
N LEU A 62 -8.94 -13.98 7.13
CA LEU A 62 -7.70 -13.22 6.96
C LEU A 62 -7.82 -12.17 5.85
N ILE A 63 -8.47 -12.53 4.75
CA ILE A 63 -8.71 -11.62 3.63
C ILE A 63 -9.78 -10.60 4.03
N THR A 64 -10.87 -11.06 4.64
CA THR A 64 -11.97 -10.19 5.06
C THR A 64 -11.52 -9.14 6.06
N VAL A 65 -10.76 -9.51 7.09
CA VAL A 65 -10.31 -8.56 8.13
C VAL A 65 -9.34 -7.52 7.55
N TYR A 66 -8.48 -7.94 6.62
CA TYR A 66 -7.56 -7.05 5.93
C TYR A 66 -8.32 -6.00 5.11
N VAL A 67 -9.28 -6.45 4.29
CA VAL A 67 -10.11 -5.56 3.45
C VAL A 67 -11.02 -4.67 4.31
N ALA A 68 -11.60 -5.20 5.38
CA ALA A 68 -12.42 -4.41 6.30
C ALA A 68 -11.59 -3.32 6.97
N SER A 69 -10.41 -3.66 7.48
CA SER A 69 -9.47 -2.70 8.06
C SER A 69 -9.05 -1.64 7.06
N LEU A 70 -8.78 -2.03 5.80
CA LEU A 70 -8.48 -1.10 4.71
C LEU A 70 -9.59 -0.05 4.56
N ILE A 71 -10.84 -0.50 4.39
CA ILE A 71 -12.00 0.37 4.13
C ILE A 71 -12.24 1.32 5.30
N ILE A 72 -12.20 0.81 6.53
CA ILE A 72 -12.44 1.60 7.75
C ILE A 72 -11.34 2.65 7.96
N SER A 73 -10.10 2.33 7.55
CA SER A 73 -8.94 3.17 7.80
C SER A 73 -8.66 4.21 6.70
N MET A 74 -9.22 4.04 5.50
CA MET A 74 -9.11 5.02 4.42
C MET A 74 -9.43 6.47 4.82
N PRO A 75 -10.56 6.78 5.51
CA PRO A 75 -10.87 8.16 5.91
C PRO A 75 -9.88 8.74 6.93
N LEU A 76 -9.22 7.89 7.72
CA LEU A 76 -8.24 8.34 8.73
C LEU A 76 -6.99 8.97 8.10
N GLY A 77 -6.66 8.59 6.85
CA GLY A 77 -5.47 9.09 6.17
C GLY A 77 -5.45 10.60 6.02
N GLY A 78 -6.53 11.19 5.47
CA GLY A 78 -6.62 12.64 5.27
C GLY A 78 -6.46 13.42 6.57
N TRP A 79 -7.24 13.05 7.59
CA TRP A 79 -7.16 13.67 8.92
C TRP A 79 -5.77 13.53 9.56
N ALA A 80 -5.17 12.35 9.48
CA ALA A 80 -3.86 12.11 10.07
C ALA A 80 -2.77 12.94 9.36
N ALA A 81 -2.82 13.03 8.03
CA ALA A 81 -1.87 13.82 7.26
C ALA A 81 -2.00 15.32 7.54
N ASP A 82 -3.23 15.83 7.69
CA ASP A 82 -3.47 17.23 8.03
C ASP A 82 -2.94 17.58 9.44
N ARG A 83 -3.02 16.63 10.38
CA ARG A 83 -2.60 16.86 11.78
C ARG A 83 -1.12 16.60 12.04
N PHE A 84 -0.55 15.54 11.48
CA PHE A 84 0.80 15.06 11.81
C PHE A 84 1.82 15.23 10.66
N GLY A 85 1.35 15.71 9.51
CA GLY A 85 2.15 15.94 8.31
C GLY A 85 2.23 14.70 7.41
N LEU A 86 2.03 14.92 6.11
CA LEU A 86 1.93 13.88 5.08
C LEU A 86 3.13 12.92 5.06
N ARG A 87 4.36 13.44 5.15
CA ARG A 87 5.59 12.63 5.13
C ARG A 87 5.68 11.68 6.33
N ASN A 88 5.41 12.19 7.53
CA ASN A 88 5.57 11.41 8.76
C ASN A 88 4.54 10.29 8.83
N VAL A 89 3.30 10.59 8.46
CA VAL A 89 2.22 9.58 8.44
C VAL A 89 2.45 8.53 7.35
N TYR A 90 2.96 8.91 6.18
CA TYR A 90 3.33 7.95 5.15
C TYR A 90 4.45 7.00 5.60
N CYS A 91 5.52 7.53 6.20
CA CYS A 91 6.60 6.71 6.75
C CYS A 91 6.11 5.79 7.88
N PHE A 92 5.24 6.29 8.75
CA PHE A 92 4.61 5.48 9.80
C PHE A 92 3.77 4.34 9.20
N ALA A 93 2.95 4.63 8.19
CA ALA A 93 2.14 3.64 7.50
C ALA A 93 3.01 2.53 6.87
N LEU A 94 4.13 2.91 6.25
CA LEU A 94 5.10 1.99 5.67
C LEU A 94 5.75 1.09 6.73
N LEU A 95 6.12 1.65 7.88
CA LEU A 95 6.67 0.88 9.00
C LEU A 95 5.63 -0.09 9.59
N VAL A 96 4.38 0.35 9.77
CA VAL A 96 3.29 -0.52 10.25
C VAL A 96 3.04 -1.65 9.26
N PHE A 97 3.01 -1.37 7.97
CA PHE A 97 2.85 -2.38 6.93
C PHE A 97 4.00 -3.40 6.95
N ALA A 98 5.26 -2.94 6.98
CA ALA A 98 6.41 -3.84 7.01
C ALA A 98 6.48 -4.70 8.28
N ALA A 99 6.23 -4.09 9.46
CA ALA A 99 6.25 -4.80 10.74
C ALA A 99 5.12 -5.83 10.82
N SER A 100 3.93 -5.50 10.34
CA SER A 100 2.80 -6.44 10.31
C SER A 100 3.01 -7.57 9.28
N SER A 101 3.60 -7.30 8.11
CA SER A 101 4.02 -8.36 7.18
C SER A 101 5.00 -9.34 7.83
N ALA A 102 6.01 -8.84 8.55
CA ALA A 102 6.94 -9.70 9.28
C ALA A 102 6.21 -10.53 10.36
N LEU A 103 5.25 -9.91 11.05
CA LEU A 103 4.44 -10.59 12.06
C LEU A 103 3.55 -11.69 11.46
N CYS A 104 3.03 -11.50 10.25
CA CYS A 104 2.31 -12.54 9.50
C CYS A 104 3.21 -13.77 9.25
N GLY A 105 4.47 -13.55 8.86
CA GLY A 105 5.43 -14.63 8.61
C GLY A 105 5.90 -15.37 9.87
N LEU A 106 5.88 -14.70 11.03
CA LEU A 106 6.22 -15.31 12.34
C LEU A 106 5.01 -15.91 13.08
N SER A 107 3.79 -15.74 12.55
CA SER A 107 2.59 -16.15 13.26
C SER A 107 2.45 -17.68 13.31
N ASN A 108 2.15 -18.21 14.49
CA ASN A 108 1.89 -19.64 14.72
C ASN A 108 0.42 -19.93 15.09
N ASP A 109 -0.41 -18.89 15.14
CA ASP A 109 -1.83 -19.00 15.51
C ASP A 109 -2.69 -18.09 14.62
N ILE A 110 -3.90 -18.57 14.31
CA ILE A 110 -4.85 -17.84 13.47
C ILE A 110 -5.23 -16.47 14.06
N ARG A 111 -5.34 -16.35 15.39
CA ARG A 111 -5.71 -15.07 16.04
C ARG A 111 -4.61 -14.03 15.88
N MET A 112 -3.35 -14.46 16.00
CA MET A 112 -2.20 -13.60 15.77
C MET A 112 -2.14 -13.16 14.30
N LEU A 113 -2.37 -14.08 13.37
CA LEU A 113 -2.40 -13.78 11.94
C LEU A 113 -3.54 -12.83 11.57
N VAL A 114 -4.73 -12.99 12.16
CA VAL A 114 -5.87 -12.06 12.01
C VAL A 114 -5.52 -10.67 12.53
N GLY A 115 -4.91 -10.57 13.71
CA GLY A 115 -4.48 -9.29 14.28
C GLY A 115 -3.41 -8.59 13.42
N ALA A 116 -2.41 -9.35 12.97
CA ALA A 116 -1.38 -8.87 12.06
C ALA A 116 -1.99 -8.35 10.74
N ARG A 117 -2.94 -9.10 10.16
CA ARG A 117 -3.68 -8.72 8.94
C ARG A 117 -4.50 -7.45 9.12
N ALA A 118 -5.15 -7.26 10.27
CA ALA A 118 -5.88 -6.05 10.57
C ALA A 118 -4.94 -4.83 10.62
N LEU A 119 -3.80 -4.94 11.30
CA LEU A 119 -2.75 -3.90 11.34
C LEU A 119 -2.16 -3.63 9.96
N GLN A 120 -1.95 -4.67 9.16
CA GLN A 120 -1.43 -4.57 7.81
C GLN A 120 -2.39 -3.82 6.88
N GLY A 121 -3.69 -4.10 7.00
CA GLY A 121 -4.74 -3.38 6.26
C GLY A 121 -4.79 -1.90 6.61
N PHE A 122 -4.59 -1.55 7.88
CA PHE A 122 -4.48 -0.16 8.32
C PHE A 122 -3.28 0.55 7.67
N GLY A 123 -2.09 -0.07 7.70
CA GLY A 123 -0.89 0.48 7.04
C GLY A 123 -1.08 0.63 5.53
N GLY A 124 -1.65 -0.38 4.87
CA GLY A 124 -1.96 -0.35 3.43
C GLY A 124 -2.94 0.75 3.05
N ALA A 125 -3.96 1.02 3.88
CA ALA A 125 -4.95 2.07 3.62
C ALA A 125 -4.29 3.44 3.58
N LEU A 126 -3.44 3.71 4.57
CA LEU A 126 -2.72 4.97 4.69
C LEU A 126 -1.72 5.12 3.54
N MET A 127 -0.96 4.08 3.19
CA MET A 127 -0.03 4.14 2.06
C MET A 127 -0.74 4.47 0.73
N GLY A 128 -1.90 3.85 0.47
CA GLY A 128 -2.69 4.11 -0.74
C GLY A 128 -3.28 5.52 -0.78
N THR A 129 -3.97 5.92 0.30
CA THR A 129 -4.64 7.23 0.37
C THR A 129 -3.63 8.39 0.37
N LEU A 130 -2.62 8.33 1.24
CA LEU A 130 -1.61 9.37 1.36
C LEU A 130 -0.70 9.42 0.14
N GLY A 131 -0.39 8.27 -0.46
CA GLY A 131 0.36 8.21 -1.71
C GLY A 131 -0.33 9.00 -2.81
N GLN A 132 -1.65 8.83 -2.97
CA GLN A 132 -2.40 9.59 -3.96
C GLN A 132 -2.46 11.08 -3.64
N VAL A 133 -2.61 11.45 -2.35
CA VAL A 133 -2.58 12.85 -1.91
C VAL A 133 -1.24 13.53 -2.23
N VAL A 134 -0.10 12.84 -2.01
CA VAL A 134 1.24 13.35 -2.38
C VAL A 134 1.30 13.63 -3.88
N ILE A 135 0.83 12.71 -4.72
CA ILE A 135 0.89 12.89 -6.17
C ILE A 135 0.00 14.03 -6.65
N LEU A 136 -1.22 14.13 -6.12
CA LEU A 136 -2.18 15.17 -6.50
C LEU A 136 -1.77 16.57 -6.03
N SER A 137 -1.09 16.67 -4.88
CA SER A 137 -0.62 17.95 -4.35
C SER A 137 0.70 18.42 -4.99
N THR A 138 1.57 17.48 -5.40
CA THR A 138 2.91 17.81 -5.93
C THR A 138 2.91 18.03 -7.44
N PHE A 139 2.12 17.28 -8.22
CA PHE A 139 2.20 17.29 -9.68
C PHE A 139 0.99 17.97 -10.34
N PRO A 140 1.20 18.69 -11.46
CA PRO A 140 0.08 19.22 -12.25
C PRO A 140 -0.71 18.10 -12.92
N ARG A 141 -2.02 18.31 -13.11
CA ARG A 141 -2.96 17.31 -13.67
C ARG A 141 -2.46 16.64 -14.97
N SER A 142 -1.76 17.37 -15.84
CA SER A 142 -1.18 16.85 -17.08
C SER A 142 -0.11 15.77 -16.88
N ARG A 143 0.62 15.80 -15.75
CA ARG A 143 1.62 14.78 -15.38
C ARG A 143 1.04 13.72 -14.44
N THR A 144 0.12 14.09 -13.57
CA THR A 144 -0.58 13.16 -12.67
C THR A 144 -1.18 11.97 -13.41
N LEU A 145 -1.79 12.19 -14.57
CA LEU A 145 -2.38 11.09 -15.36
C LEU A 145 -1.32 10.05 -15.78
N LYS A 146 -0.17 10.51 -16.30
CA LYS A 146 0.94 9.64 -16.68
C LYS A 146 1.53 8.93 -15.47
N ILE A 147 1.72 9.64 -14.36
CA ILE A 147 2.25 9.08 -13.11
C ILE A 147 1.32 8.00 -12.57
N ASN A 148 0.01 8.26 -12.50
CA ASN A 148 -0.98 7.27 -12.07
C ASN A 148 -0.99 6.04 -12.99
N MET A 149 -0.81 6.20 -14.31
CA MET A 149 -0.67 5.04 -15.20
C MET A 149 0.52 4.16 -14.82
N TYR A 150 1.69 4.76 -14.53
CA TYR A 150 2.87 4.00 -14.08
C TYR A 150 2.66 3.37 -12.69
N ILE A 151 2.04 4.08 -11.75
CA ILE A 151 1.70 3.54 -10.42
C ILE A 151 0.72 2.37 -10.56
N SER A 152 -0.30 2.49 -11.39
CA SER A 152 -1.25 1.40 -11.66
C SER A 152 -0.58 0.22 -12.34
N LEU A 153 0.35 0.45 -13.27
CA LEU A 153 1.14 -0.61 -13.90
C LEU A 153 2.01 -1.34 -12.87
N ALA A 154 2.63 -0.60 -11.94
CA ALA A 154 3.36 -1.17 -10.82
C ALA A 154 2.42 -1.94 -9.87
N GLY A 155 1.22 -1.45 -9.57
CA GLY A 155 0.24 -2.20 -8.79
C GLY A 155 -0.17 -3.51 -9.45
N GLN A 156 -0.47 -3.46 -10.76
CA GLN A 156 -0.90 -4.60 -11.57
C GLN A 156 0.19 -5.64 -11.82
N SER A 157 1.47 -5.30 -11.65
CA SER A 157 2.53 -6.31 -11.66
C SER A 157 2.51 -7.18 -10.40
N GLY A 158 1.92 -6.71 -9.30
CA GLY A 158 1.74 -7.47 -8.05
C GLY A 158 1.01 -8.80 -8.26
N PRO A 159 -0.18 -8.83 -8.88
CA PRO A 159 -0.89 -10.06 -9.24
C PRO A 159 -0.13 -10.97 -10.23
N LEU A 160 0.76 -10.42 -11.05
CA LEU A 160 1.56 -11.20 -12.00
C LEU A 160 2.73 -11.91 -11.29
N VAL A 161 3.36 -11.21 -10.34
CA VAL A 161 4.52 -11.70 -9.58
C VAL A 161 4.09 -12.53 -8.37
N GLY A 162 2.92 -12.24 -7.77
CA GLY A 162 2.42 -12.85 -6.55
C GLY A 162 2.30 -14.38 -6.60
N PRO A 163 1.65 -14.96 -7.63
CA PRO A 163 1.58 -16.41 -7.81
C PRO A 163 2.94 -17.04 -8.10
N LEU A 164 3.84 -16.36 -8.81
CA LEU A 164 5.18 -16.87 -9.10
C LEU A 164 6.03 -16.95 -7.82
N VAL A 165 5.99 -15.90 -6.99
CA VAL A 165 6.74 -15.85 -5.72
C VAL A 165 6.09 -16.74 -4.66
N GLY A 166 4.77 -16.65 -4.47
CA GLY A 166 4.03 -17.47 -3.51
C GLY A 166 4.10 -18.97 -3.85
N GLY A 167 3.96 -19.32 -5.13
CA GLY A 167 4.11 -20.69 -5.62
C GLY A 167 5.53 -21.23 -5.41
N ALA A 168 6.57 -20.45 -5.73
CA ALA A 168 7.96 -20.84 -5.47
C ALA A 168 8.23 -21.06 -3.97
N LEU A 169 7.75 -20.17 -3.10
CA LEU A 169 7.89 -20.32 -1.65
C LEU A 169 7.17 -21.55 -1.09
N THR A 170 6.05 -21.96 -1.69
CA THR A 170 5.29 -23.14 -1.26
C THR A 170 5.84 -24.45 -1.86
N THR A 171 6.64 -24.36 -2.93
CA THR A 171 7.20 -25.54 -3.63
C THR A 171 8.60 -25.90 -3.13
N TYR A 172 9.38 -24.91 -2.65
CA TYR A 172 10.77 -25.10 -2.21
C TYR A 172 10.97 -25.02 -0.69
N ILE A 173 9.88 -24.85 0.07
CA ILE A 173 9.84 -24.94 1.54
C ILE A 173 8.80 -26.02 1.87
#